data_AF-A0A964ZJS7-F1
#
_entry.id   AF-A0A964ZJS7-F1
#
_cell.length_a   1.000
_cell.length_b   1.000
_cell.length_c   1.000
_cell.angle_alpha   90.00
_cell.angle_beta   90.00
_cell.angle_gamma   90.00
#
_symmetry.space_group_name_H-M   'P 1'
#
loop_
_entity.id
_entity.type
_entity.pdbx_description
1 polymer ?
#
loop_
_entity_poly.entity_id
_entity_poly.type
_entity_poly.pdbx_seq_one_letter_code
_entity_poly.pdbx_strand_id
1 'polypeptide(L)'
;MNQMNFRFASLFTSRASMRRDHRKNEARNPKHSNRICLVESLEERAVPATISVVNGNLFIKNQSGPLTVTSTATGTVTVVDNVSTPAYTFTNVATGIYITGTTGADTINFTANAVAFPGNVYINSGNGGDTINIQGTSGIGGNLTVLGGLGNDTIVTTGAMVVSGNVTITGDGGSNDITLTSKLTIGGSLSASGINDVSVPSTLSVGGNASLSALVSGVQLDVNAAGTISVNGNLTVNGYASNDQFEVTGTLTVNGAMTVNFGSGANDLLLTETAASTIGRNLTYVGTTGVDNIDMGGAVGLTVSGTASFSLGDGANTYDQTATTSISGNLAITGGNGGNTLNVAGSIAGAATVRLGNGTNATTFTTSPAGLLTYRGGNTADTVTLTLANATFYVDLLFGTAGTHTLALTSASSFITGKAISGSPSGSLFSQTGSILQPFTINF
;
A
#
# COMPACT_ATOMS: atom_id res chain seq x y z
N MET A 1 28.81 -37.15 2.82
CA MET A 1 27.48 -37.73 3.12
C MET A 1 26.52 -37.36 1.99
N ASN A 2 25.70 -38.32 1.60
CA ASN A 2 25.08 -38.54 0.28
C ASN A 2 24.33 -37.38 -0.39
N GLN A 3 24.60 -37.18 -1.68
CA GLN A 3 23.69 -36.61 -2.68
C GLN A 3 22.77 -37.72 -3.23
N MET A 4 21.49 -37.40 -3.47
CA MET A 4 20.55 -38.28 -4.17
C MET A 4 20.07 -37.62 -5.46
N ASN A 5 20.48 -38.22 -6.59
CA ASN A 5 19.96 -38.02 -7.93
C ASN A 5 18.76 -38.94 -8.16
N PHE A 6 17.67 -38.44 -8.75
CA PHE A 6 16.66 -39.29 -9.39
C PHE A 6 16.55 -38.95 -10.88
N ARG A 7 17.01 -39.90 -11.70
CA ARG A 7 16.71 -40.01 -13.13
C ARG A 7 15.60 -41.05 -13.28
N PHE A 8 14.57 -40.75 -14.09
CA PHE A 8 13.74 -41.78 -14.70
C PHE A 8 13.86 -41.64 -16.23
N ALA A 9 14.12 -42.77 -16.87
CA ALA A 9 14.22 -42.92 -18.32
C ALA A 9 13.34 -44.09 -18.78
N SER A 10 13.01 -44.05 -20.07
CA SER A 10 12.65 -45.19 -20.93
C SER A 10 11.16 -45.60 -20.89
N LEU A 11 10.50 -46.07 -21.94
CA LEU A 11 10.74 -46.28 -23.38
C LEU A 11 9.41 -46.86 -23.97
N PHE A 12 9.40 -47.20 -25.27
CA PHE A 12 8.44 -48.05 -26.03
C PHE A 12 7.22 -47.36 -26.70
N THR A 13 7.31 -47.05 -28.01
CA THR A 13 6.95 -47.84 -29.24
C THR A 13 5.46 -47.83 -29.57
N SER A 14 4.94 -48.01 -30.79
CA SER A 14 5.34 -47.88 -32.20
C SER A 14 4.06 -48.25 -32.99
N ARG A 15 3.88 -47.69 -34.20
CA ARG A 15 3.11 -48.23 -35.35
C ARG A 15 1.64 -48.65 -35.16
N ALA A 16 0.76 -48.08 -35.99
CA ALA A 16 0.11 -48.84 -37.06
C ALA A 16 -0.61 -47.93 -38.07
N SER A 17 -0.18 -48.06 -39.33
CA SER A 17 -0.91 -47.72 -40.54
C SER A 17 -2.10 -48.67 -40.69
N MET A 18 -3.30 -48.16 -41.02
CA MET A 18 -4.29 -48.98 -41.72
C MET A 18 -5.15 -48.11 -42.65
N ARG A 19 -4.81 -48.18 -43.94
CA ARG A 19 -5.76 -47.98 -45.04
C ARG A 19 -6.95 -48.93 -44.86
N ARG A 20 -8.17 -48.44 -45.07
CA ARG A 20 -9.24 -49.30 -45.58
C ARG A 20 -10.15 -48.55 -46.54
N ASP A 21 -10.27 -49.17 -47.70
CA ASP A 21 -11.04 -48.79 -48.87
C ASP A 21 -12.55 -48.73 -48.65
N HIS A 22 -13.15 -47.76 -49.33
CA HIS A 22 -14.26 -47.93 -50.28
C HIS A 22 -15.42 -48.88 -49.89
N ARG A 23 -16.55 -48.30 -49.45
CA ARG A 23 -17.88 -48.77 -49.90
C ARG A 23 -18.80 -47.59 -50.17
N LYS A 24 -19.19 -47.47 -51.44
CA LYS A 24 -20.42 -46.82 -51.88
C LYS A 24 -21.60 -47.54 -51.21
N ASN A 25 -22.53 -46.78 -50.64
CA ASN A 25 -23.92 -47.21 -50.55
C ASN A 25 -24.82 -46.00 -50.76
N GLU A 26 -25.63 -46.13 -51.80
CA GLU A 26 -26.60 -45.18 -52.29
C GLU A 26 -27.83 -45.07 -51.38
N ALA A 27 -28.50 -43.94 -51.52
CA ALA A 27 -29.94 -43.76 -51.39
C ALA A 27 -30.58 -44.03 -50.01
N ARG A 28 -30.99 -42.95 -49.35
CA ARG A 28 -32.38 -42.46 -49.44
C ARG A 28 -32.47 -41.10 -48.77
N ASN A 29 -32.95 -40.14 -49.55
CA ASN A 29 -33.23 -38.76 -49.17
C ASN A 29 -34.67 -38.69 -48.63
N PRO A 30 -34.91 -38.70 -47.30
CA PRO A 30 -36.12 -38.10 -46.79
C PRO A 30 -35.88 -36.58 -46.80
N LYS A 31 -36.59 -35.89 -47.69
CA LYS A 31 -36.75 -34.43 -47.66
C LYS A 31 -37.45 -34.01 -46.36
N HIS A 32 -36.76 -34.11 -45.23
CA HIS A 32 -37.06 -33.28 -44.08
C HIS A 32 -36.23 -32.02 -44.28
N SER A 33 -36.93 -30.96 -44.71
CA SER A 33 -36.43 -29.60 -44.56
C SER A 33 -36.19 -29.40 -43.06
N ASN A 34 -34.99 -29.76 -42.60
CA ASN A 34 -34.43 -29.27 -41.35
C ASN A 34 -34.31 -27.77 -41.58
N ARG A 35 -35.40 -27.05 -41.31
CA ARG A 35 -35.32 -25.66 -40.89
C ARG A 35 -34.41 -25.73 -39.68
N ILE A 36 -33.12 -25.50 -39.91
CA ILE A 36 -32.15 -25.23 -38.87
C ILE A 36 -32.81 -24.11 -38.10
N CYS A 37 -33.31 -24.42 -36.91
CA CYS A 37 -33.65 -23.42 -35.94
C CYS A 37 -32.30 -22.79 -35.63
N LEU A 38 -31.97 -21.74 -36.40
CA LEU A 38 -30.95 -20.78 -36.03
C LEU A 38 -31.52 -20.17 -34.75
N VAL A 39 -31.23 -20.83 -33.63
CA VAL A 39 -31.23 -20.18 -32.35
C VAL A 39 -30.14 -19.15 -32.52
N GLU A 40 -30.53 -17.94 -32.92
CA GLU A 40 -29.66 -16.77 -32.80
C GLU A 40 -29.08 -16.83 -31.39
N SER A 41 -27.76 -16.70 -31.27
CA SER A 41 -27.11 -16.63 -29.97
C SER A 41 -27.71 -15.42 -29.25
N LEU A 42 -28.66 -15.70 -28.34
CA LEU A 42 -29.29 -14.70 -27.47
C LEU A 42 -28.25 -13.94 -26.65
N GLU A 43 -27.05 -14.50 -26.56
CA GLU A 43 -25.84 -13.99 -25.91
C GLU A 43 -25.35 -12.66 -26.52
N GLU A 44 -25.72 -12.31 -27.76
CA GLU A 44 -25.32 -11.04 -28.39
C GLU A 44 -26.44 -9.97 -28.40
N ARG A 45 -27.63 -10.27 -27.87
CA ARG A 45 -28.69 -9.25 -27.79
C ARG A 45 -28.47 -8.40 -26.55
N ALA A 46 -28.05 -7.16 -26.79
CA ALA A 46 -28.11 -6.03 -25.86
C ALA A 46 -29.51 -5.92 -25.23
N VAL A 47 -29.72 -6.55 -24.07
CA VAL A 47 -30.90 -6.34 -23.24
C VAL A 47 -30.65 -5.11 -22.39
N PRO A 48 -31.54 -4.10 -22.40
CA PRO A 48 -31.41 -2.97 -21.50
C PRO A 48 -31.34 -3.42 -20.04
N ALA A 49 -30.70 -2.59 -19.22
CA ALA A 49 -30.58 -2.78 -17.79
C ALA A 49 -31.95 -3.01 -17.15
N THR A 50 -32.00 -3.94 -16.21
CA THR A 50 -33.18 -4.16 -15.38
C THR A 50 -33.14 -3.18 -14.21
N ILE A 51 -34.12 -2.26 -14.16
CA ILE A 51 -34.19 -1.20 -13.15
C ILE A 51 -35.50 -1.33 -12.33
N SER A 52 -35.41 -1.26 -11.01
CA SER A 52 -36.59 -1.29 -10.13
C SER A 52 -36.40 -0.46 -8.87
N VAL A 53 -37.50 0.07 -8.30
CA VAL A 53 -37.49 0.76 -7.01
C VAL A 53 -38.35 0.00 -6.02
N VAL A 54 -37.78 -0.38 -4.87
CA VAL A 54 -38.48 -1.11 -3.81
C VAL A 54 -38.12 -0.50 -2.46
N ASN A 55 -39.14 -0.02 -1.73
CA ASN A 55 -38.99 0.56 -0.39
C ASN A 55 -37.89 1.64 -0.31
N GLY A 56 -37.83 2.52 -1.31
CA GLY A 56 -36.85 3.60 -1.40
C GLY A 56 -35.44 3.21 -1.82
N ASN A 57 -35.24 1.96 -2.25
CA ASN A 57 -34.00 1.46 -2.83
C ASN A 57 -34.13 1.33 -4.35
N LEU A 58 -33.17 1.85 -5.10
CA LEU A 58 -33.05 1.69 -6.53
C LEU A 58 -32.10 0.52 -6.83
N PHE A 59 -32.56 -0.47 -7.59
CA PHE A 59 -31.77 -1.60 -8.05
C PHE A 59 -31.58 -1.52 -9.56
N ILE A 60 -30.33 -1.61 -10.02
CA ILE A 60 -29.92 -1.57 -11.42
C ILE A 60 -29.06 -2.81 -11.68
N LYS A 61 -29.38 -3.59 -12.72
CA LYS A 61 -28.64 -4.81 -13.07
C LYS A 61 -28.46 -4.96 -14.58
N ASN A 62 -27.40 -5.66 -14.99
CA ASN A 62 -27.15 -6.12 -16.36
C ASN A 62 -27.15 -4.97 -17.38
N GLN A 63 -26.28 -3.98 -17.20
CA GLN A 63 -26.14 -2.91 -18.20
C GLN A 63 -25.66 -3.44 -19.56
N SER A 64 -26.07 -2.76 -20.63
CA SER A 64 -25.69 -3.13 -22.01
C SER A 64 -24.56 -2.26 -22.58
N GLY A 65 -24.01 -1.36 -21.76
CA GLY A 65 -22.99 -0.39 -22.12
C GLY A 65 -22.70 0.55 -20.94
N PRO A 66 -22.15 1.75 -21.17
CA PRO A 66 -21.88 2.68 -20.09
C PRO A 66 -23.14 3.04 -19.31
N LEU A 67 -23.13 2.80 -18.01
CA LEU A 67 -24.21 3.14 -17.09
C LEU A 67 -23.90 4.51 -16.45
N THR A 68 -24.88 5.42 -16.43
CA THR A 68 -24.79 6.68 -15.69
C THR A 68 -25.96 6.82 -14.75
N VAL A 69 -25.68 7.01 -13.47
CA VAL A 69 -26.65 7.21 -12.39
C VAL A 69 -26.42 8.58 -11.76
N THR A 70 -27.39 9.48 -11.83
CA THR A 70 -27.24 10.86 -11.33
C THR A 70 -28.30 11.18 -10.27
N SER A 71 -27.86 11.65 -9.11
CA SER A 71 -28.74 12.28 -8.11
C SER A 71 -29.07 13.71 -8.57
N THR A 72 -30.32 13.96 -8.95
CA THR A 72 -30.76 15.25 -9.54
C THR A 72 -31.53 16.12 -8.55
N ALA A 73 -32.19 15.52 -7.56
CA ALA A 73 -32.81 16.20 -6.42
C ALA A 73 -32.88 15.24 -5.23
N THR A 74 -33.20 15.72 -4.04
CA THR A 74 -33.41 14.86 -2.86
C THR A 74 -34.46 13.80 -3.17
N GLY A 75 -34.07 12.52 -3.13
CA GLY A 75 -34.95 11.40 -3.43
C GLY A 75 -35.22 11.16 -4.92
N THR A 76 -34.57 11.88 -5.83
CA THR A 76 -34.76 11.75 -7.28
C THR A 76 -33.45 11.39 -7.98
N VAL A 77 -33.49 10.30 -8.75
CA VAL A 77 -32.33 9.74 -9.46
C VAL A 77 -32.67 9.55 -10.93
N THR A 78 -31.76 9.94 -11.82
CA THR A 78 -31.83 9.62 -13.24
C THR A 78 -30.85 8.51 -13.59
N VAL A 79 -31.28 7.57 -14.44
CA VAL A 79 -30.45 6.46 -14.92
C VAL A 79 -30.43 6.50 -16.45
N VAL A 80 -29.24 6.45 -17.02
CA VAL A 80 -28.99 6.31 -18.47
C VAL A 80 -28.18 5.04 -18.65
N ASP A 81 -28.73 4.07 -19.37
CA ASP A 81 -28.07 2.81 -19.69
C ASP A 81 -27.71 2.82 -21.18
N ASN A 82 -26.43 2.98 -21.49
CA ASN A 82 -25.88 3.27 -22.82
C ASN A 82 -26.16 4.71 -23.32
N VAL A 83 -25.19 5.28 -24.05
CA VAL A 83 -25.14 6.70 -24.47
C VAL A 83 -26.30 7.15 -25.39
N SER A 84 -27.09 6.22 -25.92
CA SER A 84 -28.16 6.47 -26.89
C SER A 84 -29.58 6.28 -26.34
N THR A 85 -29.76 5.95 -25.06
CA THR A 85 -31.08 5.70 -24.48
C THR A 85 -31.67 6.93 -23.77
N PRO A 86 -33.01 7.07 -23.73
CA PRO A 86 -33.64 8.10 -22.92
C PRO A 86 -33.32 7.87 -21.42
N ALA A 87 -33.08 8.96 -20.69
CA ALA A 87 -32.89 8.90 -19.24
C ALA A 87 -34.18 8.48 -18.54
N TYR A 88 -34.09 7.52 -17.62
CA TYR A 88 -35.18 7.11 -16.75
C TYR A 88 -35.10 7.85 -15.42
N THR A 89 -36.18 8.50 -15.02
CA THR A 89 -36.24 9.26 -13.75
C THR A 89 -37.04 8.49 -12.72
N PHE A 90 -36.46 8.32 -11.53
CA PHE A 90 -37.06 7.64 -10.40
C PHE A 90 -37.17 8.60 -9.23
N THR A 91 -38.31 8.60 -8.54
CA THR A 91 -38.56 9.39 -7.33
C THR A 91 -38.65 8.47 -6.11
N ASN A 92 -38.56 9.08 -4.92
CA ASN A 92 -38.53 8.38 -3.63
C ASN A 92 -37.34 7.43 -3.43
N VAL A 93 -36.22 7.63 -4.13
CA VAL A 93 -34.97 6.89 -3.93
C VAL A 93 -34.18 7.58 -2.82
N ALA A 94 -34.46 7.24 -1.57
CA ALA A 94 -33.87 7.91 -0.41
C ALA A 94 -32.93 7.02 0.42
N THR A 95 -33.02 5.70 0.25
CA THR A 95 -32.35 4.73 1.14
C THR A 95 -31.05 4.20 0.53
N GLY A 96 -31.10 3.76 -0.72
CA GLY A 96 -29.91 3.22 -1.36
C GLY A 96 -30.02 3.08 -2.87
N ILE A 97 -28.85 3.02 -3.51
CA ILE A 97 -28.67 2.69 -4.92
C ILE A 97 -27.79 1.45 -4.97
N TYR A 98 -28.24 0.42 -5.67
CA TYR A 98 -27.55 -0.85 -5.82
C TYR A 98 -27.35 -1.12 -7.30
N ILE A 99 -26.09 -1.14 -7.72
CA ILE A 99 -25.68 -1.42 -9.09
C ILE A 99 -25.01 -2.79 -9.11
N THR A 100 -25.43 -3.65 -10.02
CA THR A 100 -24.76 -4.92 -10.33
C THR A 100 -24.44 -4.95 -11.81
N GLY A 101 -23.16 -4.89 -12.15
CA GLY A 101 -22.69 -5.03 -13.53
C GLY A 101 -22.73 -6.49 -13.99
N THR A 102 -21.82 -6.83 -14.90
CA THR A 102 -21.84 -8.03 -15.71
C THR A 102 -20.57 -8.86 -15.46
N THR A 103 -20.25 -9.78 -16.38
CA THR A 103 -18.97 -10.52 -16.35
C THR A 103 -17.99 -10.01 -17.40
N GLY A 104 -18.35 -8.96 -18.15
CA GLY A 104 -17.49 -8.27 -19.08
C GLY A 104 -17.10 -6.89 -18.54
N ALA A 105 -16.22 -6.20 -19.25
CA ALA A 105 -15.78 -4.87 -18.85
C ALA A 105 -16.95 -3.88 -18.78
N ASP A 106 -17.12 -3.26 -17.62
CA ASP A 106 -18.23 -2.37 -17.31
C ASP A 106 -17.76 -0.94 -17.05
N THR A 107 -18.50 0.05 -17.58
CA THR A 107 -18.27 1.47 -17.26
C THR A 107 -19.45 2.00 -16.45
N ILE A 108 -19.24 2.28 -15.17
CA ILE A 108 -20.28 2.73 -14.24
C ILE A 108 -19.95 4.14 -13.75
N ASN A 109 -20.82 5.10 -14.03
CA ASN A 109 -20.70 6.48 -13.58
C ASN A 109 -21.78 6.78 -12.54
N PHE A 110 -21.39 7.20 -11.35
CA PHE A 110 -22.28 7.75 -10.34
C PHE A 110 -21.99 9.24 -10.15
N THR A 111 -23.03 10.09 -10.22
CA THR A 111 -22.89 11.54 -10.14
C THR A 111 -23.82 12.16 -9.07
N ALA A 112 -23.25 12.91 -8.14
CA ALA A 112 -23.96 13.66 -7.10
C ALA A 112 -23.52 15.15 -7.06
N ASN A 113 -23.69 15.85 -8.18
CA ASN A 113 -23.28 17.26 -8.33
C ASN A 113 -24.34 18.25 -7.82
N ALA A 114 -25.62 18.05 -8.18
CA ALA A 114 -26.67 19.02 -7.89
C ALA A 114 -27.16 18.94 -6.43
N VAL A 115 -27.36 17.71 -5.94
CA VAL A 115 -27.83 17.42 -4.59
C VAL A 115 -27.18 16.15 -4.09
N ALA A 116 -26.78 16.14 -2.82
CA ALA A 116 -26.20 14.97 -2.17
C ALA A 116 -27.21 13.82 -2.21
N PHE A 117 -26.75 12.61 -2.54
CA PHE A 117 -27.60 11.44 -2.39
C PHE A 117 -27.70 11.07 -0.90
N PRO A 118 -28.88 11.09 -0.25
CA PRO A 118 -28.96 10.94 1.20
C PRO A 118 -28.65 9.52 1.72
N GLY A 119 -28.71 8.50 0.85
CA GLY A 119 -28.59 7.10 1.23
C GLY A 119 -27.21 6.49 0.95
N ASN A 120 -27.17 5.16 0.92
CA ASN A 120 -25.96 4.38 0.59
C ASN A 120 -25.84 4.12 -0.92
N VAL A 121 -24.62 4.13 -1.44
CA VAL A 121 -24.33 3.69 -2.81
C VAL A 121 -23.54 2.40 -2.75
N TYR A 122 -24.06 1.36 -3.40
CA TYR A 122 -23.43 0.06 -3.53
C TYR A 122 -23.24 -0.25 -5.01
N ILE A 123 -22.00 -0.50 -5.41
CA ILE A 123 -21.61 -0.84 -6.77
C ILE A 123 -20.89 -2.19 -6.69
N ASN A 124 -21.43 -3.20 -7.35
CA ASN A 124 -20.73 -4.43 -7.68
C ASN A 124 -20.57 -4.42 -9.19
N SER A 125 -19.39 -4.12 -9.71
CA SER A 125 -19.17 -4.04 -11.17
C SER A 125 -19.16 -5.43 -11.81
N GLY A 126 -18.81 -6.47 -11.05
CA GLY A 126 -18.93 -7.86 -11.47
C GLY A 126 -17.56 -8.46 -11.75
N ASN A 127 -17.36 -9.09 -12.90
CA ASN A 127 -16.01 -9.44 -13.35
C ASN A 127 -15.75 -8.65 -14.63
N GLY A 128 -14.49 -8.33 -14.92
CA GLY A 128 -14.15 -7.54 -16.09
C GLY A 128 -12.96 -6.65 -15.80
N GLY A 129 -12.56 -5.86 -16.80
CA GLY A 129 -11.71 -4.70 -16.52
C GLY A 129 -12.62 -3.50 -16.37
N ASP A 130 -13.12 -3.25 -15.16
CA ASP A 130 -14.21 -2.32 -14.95
C ASP A 130 -13.71 -0.91 -14.67
N THR A 131 -14.47 0.11 -15.08
CA THR A 131 -14.20 1.51 -14.76
C THR A 131 -15.37 2.08 -13.96
N ILE A 132 -15.11 2.44 -12.71
CA ILE A 132 -16.08 3.04 -11.80
C ILE A 132 -15.71 4.50 -11.56
N ASN A 133 -16.51 5.42 -12.13
CA ASN A 133 -16.35 6.85 -11.92
C ASN A 133 -17.35 7.35 -10.89
N ILE A 134 -16.87 7.96 -9.81
CA ILE A 134 -17.70 8.53 -8.75
C ILE A 134 -17.45 10.03 -8.72
N GLN A 135 -18.45 10.80 -9.16
CA GLN A 135 -18.36 12.24 -9.33
C GLN A 135 -19.35 12.97 -8.43
N GLY A 136 -18.94 14.10 -7.85
CA GLY A 136 -19.84 14.84 -6.98
C GLY A 136 -19.18 16.02 -6.28
N THR A 137 -19.90 17.12 -6.15
CA THR A 137 -19.60 18.20 -5.20
C THR A 137 -20.52 18.16 -3.98
N SER A 138 -21.69 17.52 -4.09
CA SER A 138 -22.67 17.41 -3.00
C SER A 138 -22.54 16.09 -2.24
N GLY A 139 -22.11 15.01 -2.91
CA GLY A 139 -21.66 13.78 -2.25
C GLY A 139 -22.71 12.71 -1.96
N ILE A 140 -22.35 11.78 -1.09
CA ILE A 140 -23.13 10.63 -0.62
C ILE A 140 -23.29 10.78 0.90
N GLY A 141 -24.54 10.83 1.39
CA GLY A 141 -24.88 10.99 2.81
C GLY A 141 -24.74 9.70 3.63
N GLY A 142 -24.77 8.53 2.97
CA GLY A 142 -24.52 7.24 3.59
C GLY A 142 -23.11 6.72 3.33
N ASN A 143 -23.01 5.39 3.26
CA ASN A 143 -21.79 4.67 2.90
C ASN A 143 -21.65 4.54 1.38
N LEU A 144 -20.41 4.41 0.93
CA LEU A 144 -20.06 4.00 -0.42
C LEU A 144 -19.37 2.63 -0.36
N THR A 145 -19.87 1.67 -1.12
CA THR A 145 -19.25 0.36 -1.29
C THR A 145 -19.04 0.08 -2.77
N VAL A 146 -17.81 -0.27 -3.15
CA VAL A 146 -17.43 -0.67 -4.51
C VAL A 146 -16.77 -2.04 -4.44
N LEU A 147 -17.32 -2.99 -5.19
CA LEU A 147 -16.74 -4.32 -5.41
C LEU A 147 -16.39 -4.41 -6.90
N GLY A 148 -15.09 -4.43 -7.20
CA GLY A 148 -14.56 -4.59 -8.57
C GLY A 148 -14.66 -6.02 -9.08
N GLY A 149 -14.54 -6.99 -8.15
CA GLY A 149 -14.54 -8.42 -8.46
C GLY A 149 -13.25 -8.86 -9.15
N LEU A 150 -13.34 -9.71 -10.18
CA LEU A 150 -12.16 -10.23 -10.89
C LEU A 150 -11.82 -9.38 -12.12
N GLY A 151 -10.55 -9.01 -12.23
CA GLY A 151 -9.97 -8.41 -13.43
C GLY A 151 -9.23 -7.13 -13.08
N ASN A 152 -8.95 -6.26 -14.05
CA ASN A 152 -8.19 -5.05 -13.80
C ASN A 152 -9.14 -3.85 -13.70
N ASP A 153 -9.51 -3.47 -12.49
CA ASP A 153 -10.51 -2.44 -12.27
C ASP A 153 -9.88 -1.06 -12.01
N THR A 154 -10.58 -0.01 -12.40
CA THR A 154 -10.18 1.36 -12.14
C THR A 154 -11.30 2.11 -11.43
N ILE A 155 -11.02 2.62 -10.24
CA ILE A 155 -11.93 3.47 -9.48
C ILE A 155 -11.42 4.89 -9.51
N VAL A 156 -12.21 5.81 -10.06
CA VAL A 156 -11.86 7.24 -10.15
C VAL A 156 -12.85 8.06 -9.36
N THR A 157 -12.35 8.91 -8.46
CA THR A 157 -13.19 9.94 -7.82
C THR A 157 -12.87 11.31 -8.37
N THR A 158 -13.89 12.02 -8.84
CA THR A 158 -13.75 13.37 -9.40
C THR A 158 -14.73 14.35 -8.75
N GLY A 159 -14.44 15.64 -8.83
CA GLY A 159 -15.15 16.64 -8.04
C GLY A 159 -14.79 16.54 -6.56
N ALA A 160 -15.07 17.58 -5.78
CA ALA A 160 -14.78 17.59 -4.35
C ALA A 160 -15.76 16.67 -3.58
N MET A 161 -15.65 15.36 -3.81
CA MET A 161 -16.56 14.34 -3.33
C MET A 161 -16.55 14.27 -1.80
N VAL A 162 -17.74 14.14 -1.23
CA VAL A 162 -17.94 13.89 0.20
C VAL A 162 -18.74 12.60 0.35
N VAL A 163 -18.25 11.67 1.16
CA VAL A 163 -19.00 10.50 1.64
C VAL A 163 -19.13 10.66 3.15
N SER A 164 -20.34 10.89 3.67
CA SER A 164 -20.51 11.13 5.12
C SER A 164 -20.29 9.86 5.95
N GLY A 165 -20.56 8.69 5.39
CA GLY A 165 -20.32 7.39 6.01
C GLY A 165 -18.93 6.82 5.72
N ASN A 166 -18.85 5.49 5.70
CA ASN A 166 -17.64 4.75 5.37
C ASN A 166 -17.49 4.57 3.85
N VAL A 167 -16.25 4.42 3.41
CA VAL A 167 -15.92 3.95 2.05
C VAL A 167 -15.29 2.57 2.14
N THR A 168 -15.82 1.63 1.37
CA THR A 168 -15.26 0.29 1.21
C THR A 168 -15.02 0.03 -0.27
N ILE A 169 -13.79 -0.34 -0.63
CA ILE A 169 -13.41 -0.72 -1.98
C ILE A 169 -12.75 -2.10 -1.89
N THR A 170 -13.19 -3.04 -2.71
CA THR A 170 -12.64 -4.40 -2.75
C THR A 170 -12.45 -4.83 -4.19
N GLY A 171 -11.20 -5.13 -4.56
CA GLY A 171 -10.88 -5.96 -5.73
C GLY A 171 -10.66 -7.40 -5.27
N ASP A 172 -11.13 -8.38 -6.04
CA ASP A 172 -10.98 -9.81 -5.73
C ASP A 172 -9.97 -10.52 -6.67
N GLY A 173 -9.50 -9.83 -7.72
CA GLY A 173 -8.53 -10.32 -8.71
C GLY A 173 -7.86 -9.18 -9.46
N GLY A 174 -6.82 -9.53 -10.24
CA GLY A 174 -6.15 -8.61 -11.19
C GLY A 174 -5.47 -7.37 -10.58
N SER A 175 -5.25 -6.37 -11.42
CA SER A 175 -4.60 -5.10 -11.07
C SER A 175 -5.63 -3.99 -10.90
N ASN A 176 -5.88 -3.56 -9.66
CA ASN A 176 -6.95 -2.61 -9.35
C ASN A 176 -6.42 -1.27 -8.87
N ASP A 177 -6.83 -0.20 -9.55
CA ASP A 177 -6.27 1.13 -9.35
C ASP A 177 -7.31 2.08 -8.77
N ILE A 178 -6.90 2.92 -7.81
CA ILE A 178 -7.70 4.01 -7.25
C ILE A 178 -7.03 5.33 -7.60
N THR A 179 -7.76 6.22 -8.28
CA THR A 179 -7.29 7.57 -8.59
C THR A 179 -8.20 8.64 -8.00
N LEU A 180 -7.65 9.49 -7.13
CA LEU A 180 -8.35 10.59 -6.49
C LEU A 180 -7.97 11.93 -7.16
N THR A 181 -8.55 12.22 -8.33
CA THR A 181 -8.17 13.42 -9.12
C THR A 181 -8.58 14.74 -8.46
N SER A 182 -9.39 14.68 -7.42
CA SER A 182 -9.93 15.83 -6.68
C SER A 182 -10.04 15.47 -5.21
N LYS A 183 -10.37 16.46 -4.37
CA LYS A 183 -10.55 16.23 -2.94
C LYS A 183 -11.62 15.15 -2.68
N LEU A 184 -11.27 14.09 -1.97
CA LEU A 184 -12.20 13.12 -1.41
C LEU A 184 -12.25 13.29 0.12
N THR A 185 -13.44 13.53 0.66
CA THR A 185 -13.68 13.56 2.11
C THR A 185 -14.56 12.40 2.53
N ILE A 186 -14.11 11.63 3.51
CA ILE A 186 -14.81 10.49 4.09
C ILE A 186 -15.07 10.81 5.55
N GLY A 187 -16.33 10.90 5.96
CA GLY A 187 -16.72 11.19 7.34
C GLY A 187 -16.44 10.02 8.28
N GLY A 188 -16.58 8.79 7.78
CA GLY A 188 -16.25 7.55 8.47
C GLY A 188 -14.83 7.05 8.16
N SER A 189 -14.68 5.73 8.08
CA SER A 189 -13.42 5.04 7.77
C SER A 189 -13.31 4.69 6.29
N LEU A 190 -12.07 4.56 5.81
CA LEU A 190 -11.72 4.02 4.50
C LEU A 190 -11.16 2.61 4.66
N SER A 191 -11.69 1.66 3.91
CA SER A 191 -11.12 0.32 3.73
C SER A 191 -11.00 0.03 2.25
N ALA A 192 -9.78 0.03 1.71
CA ALA A 192 -9.49 -0.42 0.37
C ALA A 192 -8.62 -1.69 0.44
N SER A 193 -9.12 -2.78 -0.12
CA SER A 193 -8.42 -4.06 -0.19
C SER A 193 -8.39 -4.56 -1.62
N GLY A 194 -7.35 -5.30 -1.98
CA GLY A 194 -7.23 -5.80 -3.33
C GLY A 194 -6.74 -4.77 -4.33
N ILE A 195 -6.00 -3.77 -3.86
CA ILE A 195 -5.55 -2.63 -4.67
C ILE A 195 -4.07 -2.76 -5.06
N ASN A 196 -3.74 -2.23 -6.23
CA ASN A 196 -2.40 -2.12 -6.78
C ASN A 196 -1.93 -0.69 -6.62
N ASP A 197 -2.55 0.23 -7.35
CA ASP A 197 -2.12 1.62 -7.34
C ASP A 197 -3.14 2.50 -6.60
N VAL A 198 -2.64 3.40 -5.75
CA VAL A 198 -3.44 4.47 -5.14
C VAL A 198 -2.79 5.81 -5.43
N SER A 199 -3.39 6.59 -6.31
CA SER A 199 -2.93 7.93 -6.66
C SER A 199 -3.75 9.00 -5.94
N VAL A 200 -3.07 9.82 -5.14
CA VAL A 200 -3.66 10.95 -4.39
C VAL A 200 -2.97 12.26 -4.80
N PRO A 201 -3.25 12.79 -6.01
CA PRO A 201 -2.70 14.08 -6.46
C PRO A 201 -3.32 15.29 -5.74
N SER A 202 -4.46 15.12 -5.07
CA SER A 202 -5.17 16.17 -4.33
C SER A 202 -5.31 15.76 -2.85
N THR A 203 -6.45 16.05 -2.21
CA THR A 203 -6.64 15.73 -0.78
C THR A 203 -7.49 14.48 -0.58
N LEU A 204 -6.97 13.50 0.16
CA LEU A 204 -7.75 12.46 0.82
C LEU A 204 -7.91 12.82 2.30
N SER A 205 -9.15 13.01 2.76
CA SER A 205 -9.47 13.25 4.17
C SER A 205 -10.38 12.14 4.71
N VAL A 206 -9.99 11.49 5.80
CA VAL A 206 -10.70 10.38 6.43
C VAL A 206 -10.95 10.70 7.90
N GLY A 207 -12.22 10.75 8.31
CA GLY A 207 -12.64 11.07 9.68
C GLY A 207 -12.42 9.95 10.69
N GLY A 208 -12.34 8.71 10.21
CA GLY A 208 -12.02 7.50 10.97
C GLY A 208 -10.63 6.94 10.65
N ASN A 209 -10.53 5.60 10.61
CA ASN A 209 -9.32 4.91 10.21
C ASN A 209 -9.23 4.78 8.69
N ALA A 210 -8.01 4.68 8.15
CA ALA A 210 -7.77 4.34 6.77
C ALA A 210 -6.95 3.05 6.70
N SER A 211 -7.41 2.08 5.91
CA SER A 211 -6.71 0.84 5.62
C SER A 211 -6.58 0.68 4.11
N LEU A 212 -5.35 0.52 3.64
CA LEU A 212 -5.00 0.21 2.24
C LEU A 212 -4.29 -1.14 2.24
N SER A 213 -4.73 -2.08 1.39
CA SER A 213 -4.15 -3.41 1.34
C SER A 213 -4.09 -3.95 -0.08
N ALA A 214 -2.95 -4.54 -0.46
CA ALA A 214 -2.87 -5.38 -1.64
C ALA A 214 -3.81 -6.60 -1.54
N LEU A 215 -4.04 -7.26 -2.68
CA LEU A 215 -4.93 -8.42 -2.78
C LEU A 215 -4.30 -9.67 -2.16
N VAL A 216 -3.09 -9.99 -2.63
CA VAL A 216 -2.36 -11.23 -2.37
C VAL A 216 -0.87 -11.03 -2.67
N SER A 217 -0.06 -12.01 -2.28
CA SER A 217 1.33 -12.18 -2.74
C SER A 217 1.46 -11.98 -4.26
N GLY A 218 2.45 -11.21 -4.69
CA GLY A 218 2.78 -10.99 -6.12
C GLY A 218 2.11 -9.79 -6.77
N VAL A 219 1.27 -9.04 -6.05
CA VAL A 219 0.70 -7.76 -6.49
C VAL A 219 1.40 -6.64 -5.73
N GLN A 220 2.14 -5.79 -6.45
CA GLN A 220 2.73 -4.57 -5.93
C GLN A 220 1.65 -3.59 -5.48
N LEU A 221 1.77 -3.10 -4.25
CA LEU A 221 1.00 -1.98 -3.73
C LEU A 221 1.82 -0.70 -3.84
N ASP A 222 1.42 0.21 -4.74
CA ASP A 222 2.02 1.52 -4.91
C ASP A 222 1.06 2.63 -4.50
N VAL A 223 1.30 3.23 -3.34
CA VAL A 223 0.55 4.40 -2.87
C VAL A 223 1.39 5.65 -3.12
N ASN A 224 0.92 6.52 -4.03
CA ASN A 224 1.59 7.78 -4.35
C ASN A 224 0.70 8.98 -4.01
N ALA A 225 1.12 9.78 -3.04
CA ALA A 225 0.42 10.98 -2.60
C ALA A 225 1.24 12.25 -2.81
N ALA A 226 1.03 12.88 -3.97
CA ALA A 226 1.52 14.23 -4.24
C ALA A 226 0.74 15.33 -3.50
N GLY A 227 -0.50 15.04 -3.11
CA GLY A 227 -1.31 15.96 -2.32
C GLY A 227 -1.36 15.60 -0.83
N THR A 228 -2.49 15.86 -0.18
CA THR A 228 -2.62 15.67 1.27
C THR A 228 -3.32 14.36 1.60
N ILE A 229 -2.72 13.53 2.45
CA ILE A 229 -3.42 12.47 3.19
C ILE A 229 -3.66 12.95 4.62
N SER A 230 -4.93 13.04 5.01
CA SER A 230 -5.34 13.38 6.38
C SER A 230 -6.25 12.28 6.94
N VAL A 231 -5.80 11.61 7.99
CA VAL A 231 -6.51 10.52 8.66
C VAL A 231 -6.66 10.87 10.14
N ASN A 232 -7.89 11.02 10.60
CA ASN A 232 -8.17 11.38 11.99
C ASN A 232 -8.04 10.17 12.96
N GLY A 233 -8.11 8.93 12.44
CA GLY A 233 -7.79 7.71 13.15
C GLY A 233 -6.38 7.19 12.84
N ASN A 234 -6.26 5.87 12.78
CA ASN A 234 -5.03 5.19 12.39
C ASN A 234 -4.96 5.04 10.86
N LEU A 235 -3.74 5.06 10.32
CA LEU A 235 -3.43 4.67 8.94
C LEU A 235 -2.73 3.30 8.96
N THR A 236 -3.27 2.35 8.20
CA THR A 236 -2.66 1.03 8.01
C THR A 236 -2.47 0.77 6.51
N VAL A 237 -1.26 0.40 6.13
CA VAL A 237 -0.89 0.05 4.76
C VAL A 237 -0.29 -1.35 4.79
N ASN A 238 -0.93 -2.30 4.12
CA ASN A 238 -0.51 -3.69 4.09
C ASN A 238 -0.18 -4.11 2.65
N GLY A 239 1.10 -4.25 2.39
CA GLY A 239 1.63 -4.96 1.23
C GLY A 239 1.67 -6.48 1.48
N TYR A 240 2.37 -7.20 0.60
CA TYR A 240 2.54 -8.66 0.72
C TYR A 240 3.93 -9.12 0.30
N ALA A 241 4.04 -9.91 -0.76
CA ALA A 241 5.28 -10.47 -1.24
C ALA A 241 5.51 -9.94 -2.67
N SER A 242 5.93 -8.69 -2.72
CA SER A 242 6.08 -7.83 -3.88
C SER A 242 6.97 -6.66 -3.49
N ASN A 243 7.43 -5.89 -4.48
CA ASN A 243 8.07 -4.62 -4.18
C ASN A 243 6.95 -3.61 -3.91
N ASP A 244 6.72 -3.24 -2.66
CA ASP A 244 5.62 -2.35 -2.29
C ASP A 244 6.14 -0.95 -1.95
N GLN A 245 5.39 0.09 -2.28
CA GLN A 245 5.76 1.48 -2.05
C GLN A 245 4.64 2.27 -1.36
N PHE A 246 5.01 3.06 -0.36
CA PHE A 246 4.18 4.14 0.17
C PHE A 246 4.98 5.44 0.12
N GLU A 247 4.61 6.32 -0.80
CA GLU A 247 5.25 7.61 -1.03
C GLU A 247 4.28 8.76 -0.76
N VAL A 248 4.73 9.70 0.07
CA VAL A 248 4.05 10.98 0.29
C VAL A 248 5.04 12.11 0.03
N THR A 249 4.80 12.88 -1.02
CA THR A 249 5.56 14.11 -1.31
C THR A 249 4.78 15.36 -0.93
N GLY A 250 3.45 15.28 -0.76
CA GLY A 250 2.61 16.38 -0.30
C GLY A 250 2.63 16.54 1.22
N THR A 251 1.52 16.23 1.90
CA THR A 251 1.41 16.33 3.37
C THR A 251 0.75 15.08 3.94
N LEU A 252 1.33 14.53 5.00
CA LEU A 252 0.77 13.42 5.75
C LEU A 252 0.36 13.88 7.15
N THR A 253 -0.92 13.76 7.49
CA THR A 253 -1.44 13.98 8.84
C THR A 253 -2.20 12.76 9.30
N VAL A 254 -1.65 12.01 10.25
CA VAL A 254 -2.31 10.88 10.90
C VAL A 254 -2.45 11.21 12.38
N ASN A 255 -3.66 11.49 12.88
CA ASN A 255 -3.86 11.81 14.30
C ASN A 255 -3.65 10.58 15.20
N GLY A 256 -3.88 9.38 14.67
CA GLY A 256 -3.62 8.11 15.34
C GLY A 256 -2.20 7.57 15.10
N ALA A 257 -2.09 6.25 15.07
CA ALA A 257 -0.86 5.55 14.71
C ALA A 257 -0.81 5.27 13.21
N MET A 258 0.41 5.18 12.68
CA MET A 258 0.67 4.71 11.33
C MET A 258 1.36 3.35 11.39
N THR A 259 0.88 2.39 10.60
CA THR A 259 1.50 1.08 10.45
C THR A 259 1.64 0.75 8.97
N VAL A 260 2.86 0.46 8.55
CA VAL A 260 3.19 0.00 7.21
C VAL A 260 3.78 -1.40 7.35
N ASN A 261 3.15 -2.38 6.71
CA ASN A 261 3.57 -3.76 6.71
C ASN A 261 3.69 -4.24 5.27
N PHE A 262 4.91 -4.28 4.74
CA PHE A 262 5.17 -4.59 3.34
C PHE A 262 5.70 -6.00 3.12
N GLY A 263 5.83 -6.81 4.17
CA GLY A 263 6.19 -8.21 4.00
C GLY A 263 7.54 -8.38 3.31
N SER A 264 7.59 -9.12 2.21
CA SER A 264 8.85 -9.46 1.51
C SER A 264 8.93 -8.79 0.16
N GLY A 265 10.11 -8.33 -0.25
CA GLY A 265 10.35 -7.66 -1.52
C GLY A 265 11.29 -6.50 -1.32
N ALA A 266 11.57 -5.76 -2.39
CA ALA A 266 12.27 -4.49 -2.26
C ALA A 266 11.23 -3.39 -2.02
N ASN A 267 11.11 -2.92 -0.77
CA ASN A 267 10.01 -2.05 -0.37
C ASN A 267 10.46 -0.65 0.04
N ASP A 268 9.63 0.33 -0.28
CA ASP A 268 9.97 1.74 -0.10
C ASP A 268 8.92 2.45 0.78
N LEU A 269 9.34 2.96 1.94
CA LEU A 269 8.56 3.92 2.73
C LEU A 269 9.20 5.30 2.57
N LEU A 270 8.61 6.13 1.72
CA LEU A 270 9.14 7.44 1.33
C LEU A 270 8.24 8.55 1.88
N LEU A 271 8.64 9.12 3.01
CA LEU A 271 8.00 10.27 3.65
C LEU A 271 8.87 11.50 3.36
N THR A 272 8.77 11.96 2.11
CA THR A 272 9.59 13.03 1.52
C THR A 272 8.77 14.31 1.36
N GLU A 273 8.06 14.68 2.42
CA GLU A 273 7.02 15.69 2.34
C GLU A 273 7.56 17.11 2.09
N THR A 274 6.85 17.85 1.26
CA THR A 274 7.12 19.25 0.92
C THR A 274 6.51 20.24 1.92
N ALA A 275 5.73 19.73 2.88
CA ALA A 275 5.20 20.49 4.01
C ALA A 275 5.23 19.66 5.30
N ALA A 276 5.12 20.35 6.44
CA ALA A 276 5.18 19.71 7.76
C ALA A 276 4.12 18.62 7.91
N SER A 277 4.57 17.42 8.27
CA SER A 277 3.73 16.23 8.40
C SER A 277 3.76 15.70 9.82
N THR A 278 2.69 15.02 10.22
CA THR A 278 2.51 14.55 11.60
C THR A 278 1.93 13.15 11.68
N ILE A 279 2.46 12.38 12.62
CA ILE A 279 1.90 11.12 13.11
C ILE A 279 1.70 11.29 14.62
N GLY A 280 0.45 11.42 15.05
CA GLY A 280 0.06 11.78 16.42
C GLY A 280 0.32 10.69 17.46
N ARG A 281 0.64 9.46 17.03
CA ARG A 281 1.04 8.35 17.89
C ARG A 281 2.29 7.66 17.34
N ASN A 282 2.29 6.33 17.32
CA ASN A 282 3.45 5.55 16.91
C ASN A 282 3.52 5.43 15.38
N LEU A 283 4.74 5.38 14.86
CA LEU A 283 5.04 4.94 13.49
C LEU A 283 5.65 3.54 13.58
N THR A 284 5.09 2.58 12.86
CA THR A 284 5.60 1.21 12.78
C THR A 284 5.79 0.82 11.33
N TYR A 285 6.98 0.32 11.00
CA TYR A 285 7.30 -0.31 9.73
C TYR A 285 7.71 -1.76 9.95
N VAL A 286 7.19 -2.67 9.12
CA VAL A 286 7.53 -4.09 9.12
C VAL A 286 7.80 -4.56 7.69
N GLY A 287 9.09 -4.77 7.40
CA GLY A 287 9.60 -5.60 6.32
C GLY A 287 10.13 -6.93 6.85
N THR A 288 10.43 -7.86 5.93
CA THR A 288 10.83 -9.24 6.27
C THR A 288 12.07 -9.70 5.52
N THR A 289 12.04 -9.76 4.19
CA THR A 289 13.18 -10.13 3.36
C THR A 289 13.17 -9.29 2.09
N GLY A 290 14.34 -8.89 1.59
CA GLY A 290 14.48 -8.01 0.43
C GLY A 290 15.07 -6.66 0.84
N VAL A 291 15.21 -5.75 -0.10
CA VAL A 291 15.87 -4.45 0.15
C VAL A 291 14.82 -3.44 0.57
N ASP A 292 14.77 -3.12 1.85
CA ASP A 292 13.86 -2.09 2.37
C ASP A 292 14.57 -0.73 2.42
N ASN A 293 13.94 0.30 1.85
CA ASN A 293 14.39 1.68 1.91
C ASN A 293 13.38 2.56 2.65
N ILE A 294 13.80 3.07 3.80
CA ILE A 294 13.01 3.99 4.60
C ILE A 294 13.62 5.38 4.50
N ASP A 295 12.86 6.32 3.97
CA ASP A 295 13.22 7.74 3.93
C ASP A 295 12.17 8.54 4.71
N MET A 296 12.58 9.17 5.81
CA MET A 296 11.75 10.04 6.65
C MET A 296 12.10 11.52 6.46
N GLY A 297 12.67 11.85 5.29
CA GLY A 297 13.54 12.98 5.07
C GLY A 297 12.93 14.23 4.44
N GLY A 298 11.61 14.39 4.46
CA GLY A 298 10.94 15.57 3.89
C GLY A 298 11.61 16.91 4.25
N ALA A 299 11.66 17.83 3.27
CA ALA A 299 12.39 19.10 3.37
C ALA A 299 11.91 19.99 4.54
N VAL A 300 10.67 19.78 5.01
CA VAL A 300 10.01 20.60 6.02
C VAL A 300 9.81 19.86 7.36
N GLY A 301 10.12 18.56 7.40
CA GLY A 301 10.14 17.75 8.62
C GLY A 301 8.86 16.97 8.92
N LEU A 302 9.05 15.76 9.43
CA LEU A 302 8.02 14.86 9.93
C LEU A 302 8.07 14.81 11.46
N THR A 303 6.92 14.95 12.12
CA THR A 303 6.80 14.79 13.58
C THR A 303 6.06 13.51 13.93
N VAL A 304 6.72 12.63 14.68
CA VAL A 304 6.11 11.45 15.31
C VAL A 304 5.96 11.72 16.81
N SER A 305 4.73 11.92 17.28
CA SER A 305 4.47 12.23 18.70
C SER A 305 4.64 11.02 19.62
N GLY A 306 4.69 9.81 19.07
CA GLY A 306 4.95 8.56 19.81
C GLY A 306 6.33 7.98 19.54
N THR A 307 6.39 6.64 19.59
CA THR A 307 7.59 5.84 19.29
C THR A 307 7.62 5.50 17.80
N ALA A 308 8.81 5.51 17.20
CA ALA A 308 9.05 5.01 15.85
C ALA A 308 9.78 3.66 15.92
N SER A 309 9.25 2.64 15.24
CA SER A 309 9.79 1.29 15.24
C SER A 309 9.88 0.73 13.82
N PHE A 310 11.07 0.28 13.43
CA PHE A 310 11.37 -0.23 12.10
C PHE A 310 11.96 -1.63 12.21
N SER A 311 11.29 -2.62 11.62
CA SER A 311 11.83 -3.95 11.37
C SER A 311 12.12 -4.04 9.87
N LEU A 312 13.39 -3.97 9.48
CA LEU A 312 13.83 -3.93 8.08
C LEU A 312 14.08 -5.33 7.49
N GLY A 313 13.94 -6.39 8.29
CA GLY A 313 14.14 -7.75 7.78
C GLY A 313 15.55 -8.05 7.25
N ASP A 314 15.70 -9.18 6.57
CA ASP A 314 16.94 -9.57 5.87
C ASP A 314 17.05 -8.83 4.53
N GLY A 315 18.20 -8.23 4.24
CA GLY A 315 18.50 -7.56 2.98
C GLY A 315 19.51 -6.44 3.17
N ALA A 316 19.86 -5.78 2.07
CA ALA A 316 20.72 -4.60 2.12
C ALA A 316 19.87 -3.35 2.32
N ASN A 317 19.47 -3.08 3.56
CA ASN A 317 18.45 -2.08 3.86
C ASN A 317 19.03 -0.67 4.09
N THR A 318 18.21 0.34 3.84
CA THR A 318 18.52 1.74 4.13
C THR A 318 17.48 2.36 5.05
N TYR A 319 17.95 3.16 5.99
CA TYR A 319 17.12 4.04 6.81
C TYR A 319 17.74 5.43 6.79
N ASP A 320 16.99 6.43 6.34
CA ASP A 320 17.40 7.81 6.35
C ASP A 320 16.37 8.66 7.10
N GLN A 321 16.82 9.35 8.13
CA GLN A 321 16.06 10.34 8.88
C GLN A 321 16.80 11.65 8.81
N THR A 322 16.19 12.70 8.25
CA THR A 322 16.82 14.02 8.15
C THR A 322 16.70 14.81 9.46
N ALA A 323 17.46 15.91 9.53
CA ALA A 323 17.53 16.76 10.71
C ALA A 323 16.20 17.46 11.07
N THR A 324 15.27 17.54 10.13
CA THR A 324 13.95 18.17 10.33
C THR A 324 12.94 17.21 10.95
N THR A 325 13.22 15.90 10.98
CA THR A 325 12.35 14.90 11.61
C THR A 325 12.44 14.97 13.14
N SER A 326 11.31 14.80 13.84
CA SER A 326 11.26 14.69 15.30
C SER A 326 10.48 13.47 15.75
N ILE A 327 11.04 12.73 16.72
CA ILE A 327 10.40 11.59 17.38
C ILE A 327 10.32 11.94 18.87
N SER A 328 9.11 12.11 19.38
CA SER A 328 8.87 12.47 20.79
C SER A 328 9.03 11.28 21.75
N GLY A 329 8.96 10.06 21.23
CA GLY A 329 9.20 8.82 21.97
C GLY A 329 10.57 8.21 21.69
N ASN A 330 10.62 6.88 21.69
CA ASN A 330 11.83 6.14 21.38
C ASN A 330 11.97 5.90 19.87
N LEU A 331 13.20 5.65 19.43
CA LEU A 331 13.50 5.09 18.11
C LEU A 331 13.99 3.65 18.30
N ALA A 332 13.40 2.70 17.58
CA ALA A 332 13.86 1.32 17.51
C ALA A 332 14.04 0.91 16.04
N ILE A 333 15.24 0.43 15.68
CA ILE A 333 15.54 -0.10 14.34
C ILE A 333 16.13 -1.50 14.52
N THR A 334 15.53 -2.47 13.84
CA THR A 334 16.02 -3.85 13.77
C THR A 334 16.24 -4.22 12.31
N GLY A 335 17.48 -4.42 11.91
CA GLY A 335 17.87 -4.99 10.62
C GLY A 335 18.29 -6.44 10.77
N GLY A 336 17.98 -7.26 9.78
CA GLY A 336 18.39 -8.66 9.67
C GLY A 336 19.77 -8.81 9.04
N ASN A 337 20.01 -9.95 8.39
CA ASN A 337 21.22 -10.19 7.62
C ASN A 337 21.27 -9.30 6.37
N GLY A 338 22.45 -9.05 5.82
CA GLY A 338 22.67 -8.10 4.73
C GLY A 338 23.27 -6.79 5.24
N GLY A 339 23.81 -5.98 4.32
CA GLY A 339 24.48 -4.73 4.69
C GLY A 339 23.46 -3.62 4.93
N ASN A 340 23.32 -3.16 6.17
CA ASN A 340 22.37 -2.11 6.53
C ASN A 340 23.07 -0.74 6.62
N THR A 341 22.51 0.29 6.00
CA THR A 341 23.00 1.68 6.09
C THR A 341 21.97 2.56 6.75
N LEU A 342 22.28 3.09 7.93
CA LEU A 342 21.37 3.92 8.72
C LEU A 342 21.96 5.33 8.91
N ASN A 343 21.15 6.34 8.63
CA ASN A 343 21.41 7.74 8.96
C ASN A 343 20.31 8.27 9.89
N VAL A 344 20.70 8.71 11.08
CA VAL A 344 19.82 9.21 12.13
C VAL A 344 20.20 10.66 12.42
N ALA A 345 19.53 11.60 11.75
CA ALA A 345 19.81 13.02 11.90
C ALA A 345 18.73 13.82 12.63
N GLY A 346 17.52 13.27 12.79
CA GLY A 346 16.42 13.96 13.45
C GLY A 346 16.48 13.94 14.98
N SER A 347 15.64 14.73 15.65
CA SER A 347 15.57 14.75 17.12
C SER A 347 14.84 13.51 17.66
N ILE A 348 15.35 12.94 18.76
CA ILE A 348 14.76 11.80 19.46
C ILE A 348 14.70 12.14 20.94
N ALA A 349 13.50 12.36 21.47
CA ALA A 349 13.31 12.75 22.86
C ALA A 349 13.45 11.57 23.85
N GLY A 350 13.31 10.33 23.36
CA GLY A 350 13.53 9.11 24.14
C GLY A 350 14.89 8.46 23.89
N ALA A 351 14.93 7.14 24.09
CA ALA A 351 16.08 6.30 23.79
C ALA A 351 16.11 5.91 22.29
N ALA A 352 17.31 5.59 21.78
CA ALA A 352 17.48 4.99 20.47
C ALA A 352 18.06 3.58 20.63
N THR A 353 17.45 2.59 19.97
CA THR A 353 17.93 1.21 19.95
C THR A 353 18.11 0.74 18.51
N VAL A 354 19.33 0.32 18.17
CA VAL A 354 19.68 -0.25 16.87
C VAL A 354 20.19 -1.68 17.10
N ARG A 355 19.59 -2.64 16.39
CA ARG A 355 20.02 -4.05 16.37
C ARG A 355 20.15 -4.50 14.93
N LEU A 356 21.34 -4.93 14.52
CA LEU A 356 21.63 -5.33 13.14
C LEU A 356 22.13 -6.77 13.11
N GLY A 357 21.77 -7.49 12.05
CA GLY A 357 22.25 -8.84 11.78
C GLY A 357 23.63 -8.83 11.10
N ASN A 358 24.01 -10.00 10.56
CA ASN A 358 25.29 -10.14 9.85
C ASN A 358 25.25 -9.38 8.52
N GLY A 359 26.38 -8.87 8.07
CA GLY A 359 26.52 -7.99 6.91
C GLY A 359 27.36 -6.76 7.25
N THR A 360 27.89 -6.09 6.23
CA THR A 360 28.64 -4.84 6.47
C THR A 360 27.66 -3.74 6.83
N ASN A 361 27.59 -3.34 8.09
CA ASN A 361 26.64 -2.33 8.55
C ASN A 361 27.31 -0.96 8.76
N ALA A 362 26.59 0.10 8.45
CA ALA A 362 26.98 1.48 8.73
C ALA A 362 25.84 2.19 9.44
N THR A 363 26.14 2.89 10.53
CA THR A 363 25.16 3.68 11.28
C THR A 363 25.76 5.01 11.66
N THR A 364 25.12 6.10 11.23
CA THR A 364 25.53 7.47 11.55
C THR A 364 24.46 8.14 12.40
N PHE A 365 24.86 8.69 13.54
CA PHE A 365 24.05 9.58 14.35
C PHE A 365 24.59 10.99 14.25
N THR A 366 23.80 11.88 13.66
CA THR A 366 24.11 13.33 13.66
C THR A 366 23.33 14.09 14.74
N THR A 367 22.55 13.37 15.56
CA THR A 367 21.92 13.86 16.78
C THR A 367 22.19 12.91 17.93
N SER A 368 22.20 13.45 19.15
CA SER A 368 22.18 12.62 20.35
C SER A 368 20.73 12.39 20.78
N PRO A 369 20.28 11.13 20.94
CA PRO A 369 19.04 10.84 21.63
C PRO A 369 19.07 11.41 23.05
N ALA A 370 17.93 11.87 23.56
CA ALA A 370 17.85 12.35 24.95
C ALA A 370 18.04 11.21 25.97
N GLY A 371 17.71 9.97 25.59
CA GLY A 371 17.94 8.77 26.39
C GLY A 371 19.21 8.00 26.02
N LEU A 372 19.26 6.73 26.41
CA LEU A 372 20.36 5.82 26.08
C LEU A 372 20.33 5.46 24.58
N LEU A 373 21.49 5.57 23.93
CA LEU A 373 21.76 4.96 22.62
C LEU A 373 22.29 3.53 22.83
N THR A 374 21.47 2.54 22.48
CA THR A 374 21.87 1.13 22.46
C THR A 374 22.16 0.71 21.02
N TYR A 375 23.34 0.15 20.79
CA TYR A 375 23.71 -0.44 19.50
C TYR A 375 24.15 -1.89 19.70
N ARG A 376 23.64 -2.77 18.84
CA ARG A 376 24.03 -4.18 18.73
C ARG A 376 24.32 -4.47 17.26
N GLY A 377 25.59 -4.62 16.91
CA GLY A 377 26.03 -5.01 15.57
C GLY A 377 25.98 -6.53 15.34
N GLY A 378 26.27 -6.94 14.11
CA GLY A 378 26.38 -8.34 13.70
C GLY A 378 27.80 -8.90 13.81
N ASN A 379 28.03 -10.15 13.40
CA ASN A 379 29.38 -10.78 13.44
C ASN A 379 30.28 -10.41 12.25
N THR A 380 30.10 -9.23 11.68
CA THR A 380 30.79 -8.76 10.47
C THR A 380 31.20 -7.30 10.67
N ALA A 381 31.91 -6.72 9.69
CA ALA A 381 32.36 -5.34 9.82
C ALA A 381 31.18 -4.39 10.06
N ASP A 382 31.26 -3.60 11.12
CA ASP A 382 30.23 -2.64 11.51
C ASP A 382 30.88 -1.27 11.74
N THR A 383 30.24 -0.21 11.31
CA THR A 383 30.69 1.16 11.56
C THR A 383 29.60 1.94 12.29
N VAL A 384 29.94 2.55 13.42
CA VAL A 384 29.11 3.53 14.13
C VAL A 384 29.83 4.87 14.14
N THR A 385 29.19 5.89 13.60
CA THR A 385 29.70 7.26 13.55
C THR A 385 28.80 8.19 14.36
N LEU A 386 29.37 8.94 15.31
CA LEU A 386 28.68 9.97 16.10
C LEU A 386 29.26 11.34 15.73
N THR A 387 28.45 12.23 15.15
CA THR A 387 28.96 13.44 14.46
C THR A 387 28.52 14.78 15.04
N LEU A 388 27.73 14.80 16.13
CA LEU A 388 27.16 16.05 16.64
C LEU A 388 28.11 16.79 17.59
N ALA A 389 28.59 17.96 17.18
CA ALA A 389 29.40 18.85 18.01
C ALA A 389 28.61 19.34 19.23
N ASN A 390 29.30 19.44 20.39
CA ASN A 390 28.72 19.89 21.66
C ASN A 390 27.53 19.04 22.18
N ALA A 391 27.39 17.80 21.71
CA ALA A 391 26.37 16.87 22.23
C ALA A 391 26.92 15.97 23.33
N THR A 392 26.04 15.48 24.19
CA THR A 392 26.33 14.41 25.14
C THR A 392 25.66 13.13 24.69
N PHE A 393 26.44 12.08 24.44
CA PHE A 393 25.94 10.74 24.09
C PHE A 393 26.04 9.82 25.31
N TYR A 394 24.91 9.21 25.70
CA TYR A 394 24.88 8.08 26.62
C TYR A 394 24.78 6.80 25.81
N VAL A 395 25.79 5.92 25.89
CA VAL A 395 25.90 4.79 24.95
C VAL A 395 26.09 3.44 25.63
N ASP A 396 25.48 2.42 25.03
CA ASP A 396 25.78 1.01 25.21
C ASP A 396 25.97 0.39 23.82
N LEU A 397 27.23 0.33 23.38
CA LEU A 397 27.59 -0.20 22.07
C LEU A 397 28.23 -1.59 22.23
N LEU A 398 27.67 -2.58 21.54
CA LEU A 398 28.25 -3.91 21.44
C LEU A 398 28.35 -4.27 19.96
N PHE A 399 29.57 -4.48 19.51
CA PHE A 399 29.89 -5.00 18.19
C PHE A 399 30.05 -6.52 18.26
N GLY A 400 29.93 -7.20 17.12
CA GLY A 400 30.07 -8.65 17.07
C GLY A 400 31.49 -9.15 17.29
N THR A 401 31.68 -10.43 16.95
CA THR A 401 32.92 -11.16 17.24
C THR A 401 33.84 -11.33 16.05
N ALA A 402 33.43 -10.90 14.86
CA ALA A 402 34.20 -11.05 13.64
C ALA A 402 34.07 -9.81 12.73
N GLY A 403 35.07 -9.59 11.89
CA GLY A 403 35.22 -8.39 11.09
C GLY A 403 35.98 -7.27 11.81
N THR A 404 36.18 -6.17 11.08
CA THR A 404 36.74 -4.93 11.61
C THR A 404 35.61 -4.00 11.99
N HIS A 405 35.52 -3.64 13.26
CA HIS A 405 34.49 -2.70 13.73
C HIS A 405 35.08 -1.31 13.91
N THR A 406 34.32 -0.27 13.57
CA THR A 406 34.74 1.12 13.74
C THR A 406 33.74 1.86 14.61
N LEU A 407 34.25 2.51 15.66
CA LEU A 407 33.55 3.57 16.38
C LEU A 407 34.27 4.89 16.09
N ALA A 408 33.59 5.79 15.38
CA ALA A 408 34.12 7.10 15.04
C ALA A 408 33.34 8.21 15.73
N LEU A 409 34.04 9.04 16.49
CA LEU A 409 33.58 10.33 16.99
C LEU A 409 34.23 11.40 16.12
N THR A 410 33.44 12.11 15.32
CA THR A 410 33.99 13.00 14.27
C THR A 410 33.88 14.48 14.59
N SER A 411 33.17 14.84 15.66
CA SER A 411 33.01 16.21 16.11
C SER A 411 33.87 16.48 17.34
N ALA A 412 34.62 17.58 17.30
CA ALA A 412 35.30 18.11 18.48
C ALA A 412 34.25 18.53 19.54
N SER A 413 34.61 18.41 20.82
CA SER A 413 33.81 18.89 21.97
C SER A 413 32.51 18.12 22.26
N SER A 414 32.30 16.92 21.69
CA SER A 414 31.22 16.03 22.12
C SER A 414 31.62 15.28 23.39
N PHE A 415 30.67 15.03 24.29
CA PHE A 415 30.85 14.20 25.47
C PHE A 415 30.27 12.81 25.21
N ILE A 416 30.98 11.76 25.62
CA ILE A 416 30.49 10.38 25.53
C ILE A 416 30.60 9.69 26.88
N THR A 417 29.52 9.06 27.32
CA THR A 417 29.43 8.30 28.57
C THR A 417 28.88 6.91 28.31
N GLY A 418 29.41 5.90 29.00
CA GLY A 418 28.91 4.53 28.93
C GLY A 418 29.97 3.53 28.46
N LYS A 419 29.63 2.65 27.52
CA LYS A 419 30.55 1.59 27.07
C LYS A 419 30.48 1.32 25.57
N ALA A 420 31.63 0.93 25.00
CA ALA A 420 31.74 0.34 23.68
C ALA A 420 32.64 -0.90 23.73
N ILE A 421 32.10 -2.04 23.30
CA ILE A 421 32.78 -3.35 23.37
C ILE A 421 32.77 -3.97 21.97
N SER A 422 33.95 -4.35 21.49
CA SER A 422 34.17 -5.21 20.33
C SER A 422 34.47 -6.63 20.82
N GLY A 423 33.78 -7.62 20.26
CA GLY A 423 34.13 -9.02 20.46
C GLY A 423 35.27 -9.49 19.54
N SER A 424 35.61 -8.71 18.52
CA SER A 424 36.67 -9.03 17.55
C SER A 424 38.06 -8.70 18.13
N PRO A 425 39.01 -9.65 18.15
CA PRO A 425 40.32 -9.47 18.81
C PRO A 425 41.36 -8.73 17.96
N SER A 426 41.07 -8.36 16.71
CA SER A 426 42.06 -7.67 15.87
C SER A 426 41.44 -6.75 14.83
N GLY A 427 41.96 -5.53 14.75
CA GLY A 427 41.71 -4.59 13.65
C GLY A 427 40.55 -3.61 13.87
N SER A 428 39.80 -3.71 14.96
CA SER A 428 38.77 -2.72 15.30
C SER A 428 39.39 -1.36 15.62
N LEU A 429 38.72 -0.29 15.19
CA LEU A 429 39.21 1.08 15.27
C LEU A 429 38.30 1.92 16.16
N PHE A 430 38.91 2.65 17.08
CA PHE A 430 38.27 3.76 17.78
C PHE A 430 38.92 5.08 17.39
N SER A 431 38.15 6.01 16.84
CA SER A 431 38.60 7.35 16.49
C SER A 431 37.86 8.39 17.34
N GLN A 432 38.59 9.15 18.15
CA GLN A 432 38.00 10.10 19.11
C GLN A 432 37.89 11.54 18.57
N THR A 433 38.71 11.94 17.59
CA THR A 433 38.75 13.28 16.93
C THR A 433 38.42 14.50 17.83
N GLY A 434 38.94 14.54 19.07
CA GLY A 434 38.73 15.67 19.99
C GLY A 434 37.44 15.64 20.82
N SER A 435 36.68 14.54 20.80
CA SER A 435 35.60 14.29 21.79
C SER A 435 36.17 14.04 23.19
N ILE A 436 35.36 14.28 24.24
CA ILE A 436 35.72 14.10 25.65
C ILE A 436 35.04 12.83 26.18
N LEU A 437 35.84 11.91 26.73
CA LEU A 437 35.34 10.69 27.38
C LEU A 437 34.98 11.00 28.84
N GLN A 438 33.75 10.71 29.26
CA GLN A 438 33.27 10.86 30.63
C GLN A 438 32.74 9.51 31.09
N PRO A 439 33.17 9.01 32.27
CA PRO A 439 33.33 7.57 32.53
C PRO A 439 32.95 6.64 31.36
N PHE A 440 33.91 6.39 30.47
CA PHE A 440 33.70 5.60 29.25
C PHE A 440 34.57 4.36 29.28
N THR A 441 33.96 3.18 29.15
CA THR A 441 34.68 1.91 29.05
C THR A 441 34.81 1.51 27.60
N ILE A 442 36.04 1.27 27.15
CA ILE A 442 36.32 0.76 25.81
C ILE A 442 37.05 -0.58 25.90
N ASN A 443 36.60 -1.55 25.10
CA ASN A 443 37.29 -2.81 24.87
C ASN A 443 37.26 -3.09 23.36
N PHE A 444 38.32 -2.74 22.64
CA PHE A 444 38.43 -2.77 21.18
C PHE A 444 39.66 -3.54 20.74
#